data_AF-A0A1G0LZQ9-F1
#
_entry.id   AF-A0A1G0LZQ9-F1
#
_cell.length_a   1.000
_cell.length_b   1.000
_cell.length_c   1.000
_cell.angle_alpha   90.00
_cell.angle_beta   90.00
_cell.angle_gamma   90.00
#
_symmetry.space_group_name_H-M   'P 1'
#
loop_
_entity.id
_entity.type
_entity.pdbx_description
1 polymer ?
#
loop_
_entity_poly.entity_id
_entity_poly.type
_entity_poly.pdbx_seq_one_letter_code
_entity_poly.pdbx_strand_id
1 'polypeptide(L)'
;MSERLTDMVSSQQQAVEGVAADLQSTAEALGQAVETINRTFAQVETAISGDKLVNIVDRVERASLQIDSLTAELLHTSRELGAAAMAADTTLKSVGAVADALLSGQGSLGLMLRDSTMYWRIVESNAEIQALLRDLRANPRKYINLRVF
;
A
#
# COMPACT_ATOMS: atom_id res chain seq x y z
N MET A 1 90.19 24.55 -43.57
CA MET A 1 89.94 23.25 -42.90
C MET A 1 89.48 23.43 -41.44
N SER A 2 89.94 24.47 -40.74
CA SER A 2 89.49 24.83 -39.38
C SER A 2 88.02 25.29 -39.29
N GLU A 3 87.54 26.15 -40.20
CA GLU A 3 86.14 26.65 -40.17
C GLU A 3 85.09 25.54 -40.19
N ARG A 4 85.22 24.55 -41.08
CA ARG A 4 84.29 23.40 -41.14
C ARG A 4 84.30 22.54 -39.88
N LEU A 5 85.43 22.45 -39.17
CA LEU A 5 85.53 21.73 -37.90
C LEU A 5 84.84 22.53 -36.78
N THR A 6 85.01 23.85 -36.77
CA THR A 6 84.32 24.75 -35.81
C THR A 6 82.81 24.72 -36.00
N ASP A 7 82.32 24.77 -37.24
CA ASP A 7 80.88 24.69 -37.55
C ASP A 7 80.29 23.33 -37.15
N MET A 8 81.02 22.24 -37.39
CA MET A 8 80.59 20.89 -37.03
C MET A 8 80.54 20.70 -35.51
N VAL A 9 81.53 21.22 -34.78
CA VAL A 9 81.53 21.20 -33.31
C VAL A 9 80.39 22.05 -32.74
N SER A 10 80.14 23.24 -33.30
CA SER A 10 79.01 24.09 -32.90
C SER A 10 77.66 23.42 -33.17
N SER A 11 77.51 22.75 -34.30
CA SER A 11 76.31 21.99 -34.66
C SER A 11 76.10 20.79 -33.73
N GLN A 12 77.16 20.07 -33.36
CA GLN A 12 77.09 18.99 -32.38
C GLN A 12 76.72 19.51 -30.98
N GLN A 13 77.25 20.66 -30.57
CA GLN A 13 76.92 21.27 -29.28
C GLN A 13 75.43 21.63 -29.20
N GLN A 14 74.89 22.25 -30.24
CA GLN A 14 73.46 22.54 -30.33
C GLN A 14 72.60 21.27 -30.37
N ALA A 15 73.03 20.23 -31.08
CA ALA A 15 72.32 18.95 -31.12
C ALA A 15 72.29 18.30 -29.72
N VAL A 16 73.39 18.35 -28.97
CA VAL A 16 73.47 17.83 -27.60
C VAL A 16 72.62 18.65 -26.64
N GLU A 17 72.60 19.97 -26.76
CA GLU A 17 71.72 20.85 -25.97
C GLU A 17 70.24 20.58 -26.27
N GLY A 18 69.89 20.36 -27.54
CA GLY A 18 68.54 19.97 -27.96
C GLY A 18 68.11 18.63 -27.38
N VAL A 19 68.99 17.61 -27.45
CA VAL A 19 68.72 16.29 -26.84
C VAL A 19 68.59 16.39 -25.32
N ALA A 20 69.41 17.20 -24.65
CA ALA A 20 69.31 17.41 -23.21
C ALA A 20 67.98 18.10 -22.83
N ALA A 21 67.54 19.09 -23.62
CA ALA A 21 66.26 19.76 -23.42
C ALA A 21 65.07 18.82 -23.64
N ASP A 22 65.11 17.99 -24.68
CA ASP A 22 64.07 16.99 -24.96
C ASP A 22 64.00 15.92 -23.87
N LEU A 23 65.15 15.48 -23.34
CA LEU A 23 65.22 14.55 -22.22
C LEU A 23 64.63 15.15 -20.94
N GLN A 24 64.90 16.42 -20.66
CA GLN A 24 64.33 17.13 -19.51
C GLN A 24 62.80 17.25 -19.63
N SER A 25 62.30 17.66 -20.80
CA SER A 25 60.86 17.72 -21.09
C SER A 25 60.18 16.36 -20.96
N THR A 26 60.84 15.30 -21.45
CA THR A 26 60.35 13.93 -21.34
C THR A 26 60.30 13.46 -19.88
N ALA A 27 61.30 13.79 -19.07
CA ALA A 27 61.32 13.45 -17.64
C ALA A 27 60.19 14.15 -16.87
N GLU A 28 59.89 15.41 -17.20
CA GLU A 28 58.77 16.16 -16.63
C GLU A 28 57.42 15.55 -17.03
N ALA A 29 57.25 15.22 -18.32
CA ALA A 29 56.05 14.54 -18.81
C ALA A 29 55.85 13.17 -18.15
N LEU A 30 56.93 12.41 -17.95
CA LEU A 30 56.90 11.15 -17.20
C LEU A 30 56.52 11.35 -15.74
N GLY A 31 57.06 12.38 -15.08
CA GLY A 31 56.67 12.72 -13.70
C GLY A 31 55.18 13.01 -13.57
N GLN A 32 54.63 13.82 -14.47
CA GLN A 32 53.20 14.14 -14.51
C GLN A 32 52.34 12.91 -14.83
N ALA A 33 52.80 12.04 -15.74
CA ALA A 33 52.11 10.79 -16.06
C ALA A 33 52.04 9.86 -14.85
N VAL A 34 53.14 9.72 -14.10
CA VAL A 34 53.18 8.91 -12.87
C VAL A 34 52.26 9.47 -11.79
N GLU A 35 52.22 10.79 -11.61
CA GLU A 35 51.29 11.42 -10.67
C GLU A 35 49.83 11.16 -11.06
N THR A 36 49.52 11.28 -12.35
CA THR A 36 48.19 11.00 -12.89
C THR A 36 47.80 9.55 -12.67
N ILE A 37 48.71 8.61 -12.95
CA ILE A 37 48.51 7.17 -12.74
C ILE A 37 48.22 6.87 -11.25
N ASN A 38 49.00 7.43 -10.32
CA ASN A 38 48.77 7.23 -8.88
C ASN A 38 47.41 7.77 -8.44
N ARG A 39 47.00 8.95 -8.94
CA ARG A 39 45.68 9.52 -8.67
C ARG A 39 44.57 8.62 -9.20
N THR A 40 44.72 8.10 -10.42
CA THR A 40 43.76 7.17 -11.02
C THR A 40 43.69 5.86 -10.24
N PHE A 41 44.81 5.31 -9.78
CA PHE A 41 44.82 4.11 -8.95
C PHE A 41 44.08 4.31 -7.63
N ALA A 42 44.29 5.43 -6.93
CA ALA A 42 43.54 5.71 -5.71
C ALA A 42 42.03 5.87 -5.95
N GLN A 43 41.63 6.47 -7.07
CA GLN A 43 40.22 6.59 -7.47
C GLN A 43 39.60 5.23 -7.80
N VAL A 44 40.33 4.39 -8.54
CA VAL A 44 39.92 3.02 -8.89
C VAL A 44 39.84 2.16 -7.63
N GLU A 45 40.83 2.24 -6.75
CA GLU A 45 40.82 1.57 -5.45
C GLU A 45 39.61 2.00 -4.63
N THR A 46 39.27 3.29 -4.56
CA THR A 46 38.08 3.78 -3.84
C THR A 46 36.75 3.35 -4.49
N ALA A 47 36.72 3.24 -5.82
CA ALA A 47 35.53 2.81 -6.57
C ALA A 47 35.29 1.30 -6.47
N ILE A 48 36.36 0.52 -6.45
CA ILE A 48 36.37 -0.95 -6.36
C ILE A 48 36.48 -1.42 -4.91
N SER A 49 36.80 -0.51 -3.98
CA SER A 49 36.85 -0.77 -2.54
C SER A 49 35.62 -1.55 -2.15
N GLY A 50 35.85 -2.71 -1.55
CA GLY A 50 34.81 -3.70 -1.22
C GLY A 50 33.59 -3.05 -0.58
N ASP A 51 33.78 -2.01 0.23
CA ASP A 51 32.72 -1.23 0.86
C ASP A 51 31.59 -0.77 -0.06
N LYS A 52 31.86 -0.23 -1.26
CA LYS A 52 30.76 0.24 -2.14
C LYS A 52 29.96 -0.91 -2.71
N LEU A 53 30.64 -1.97 -3.17
CA LEU A 53 29.99 -3.16 -3.73
C LEU A 53 29.26 -3.94 -2.65
N VAL A 54 29.84 -4.10 -1.46
CA VAL A 54 29.21 -4.72 -0.29
C VAL A 54 27.95 -3.95 0.11
N ASN A 55 28.01 -2.61 0.13
CA ASN A 55 26.83 -1.79 0.42
C ASN A 55 25.73 -1.94 -0.64
N ILE A 56 26.07 -2.10 -1.92
CA ILE A 56 25.08 -2.35 -2.99
C ILE A 56 24.45 -3.73 -2.80
N VAL A 57 25.25 -4.77 -2.56
CA VAL A 57 24.76 -6.14 -2.34
C VAL A 57 23.84 -6.19 -1.12
N ASP A 58 24.23 -5.56 -0.01
CA ASP A 58 23.42 -5.47 1.21
C ASP A 58 22.10 -4.71 0.98
N ARG A 59 22.11 -3.63 0.19
CA ARG A 59 20.88 -2.92 -0.19
C ARG A 59 19.97 -3.78 -1.07
N VAL A 60 20.54 -4.56 -1.99
CA VAL A 60 19.79 -5.46 -2.86
C VAL A 60 19.18 -6.60 -2.04
N GLU A 61 19.92 -7.21 -1.13
CA GLU A 61 19.43 -8.25 -0.21
C GLU A 61 18.27 -7.71 0.64
N ARG A 62 18.45 -6.53 1.26
CA ARG A 62 17.37 -5.89 2.03
C ARG A 62 16.15 -5.55 1.18
N ALA A 63 16.34 -5.05 -0.05
CA ALA A 63 15.24 -4.77 -0.96
C ALA A 63 14.48 -6.05 -1.35
N SER A 64 15.18 -7.16 -1.61
CA SER A 64 14.56 -8.46 -1.87
C SER A 64 13.72 -8.93 -0.68
N LEU A 65 14.26 -8.86 0.54
CA LEU A 65 13.51 -9.23 1.76
C LEU A 65 12.25 -8.35 1.95
N GLN A 66 12.36 -7.05 1.65
CA GLN A 66 11.21 -6.13 1.69
C GLN A 66 10.14 -6.48 0.65
N ILE A 67 10.54 -6.85 -0.57
CA ILE A 67 9.63 -7.28 -1.65
C ILE A 67 8.91 -8.57 -1.26
N ASP A 68 9.61 -9.53 -0.66
CA ASP A 68 9.01 -10.79 -0.19
C ASP A 68 7.95 -10.53 0.88
N SER A 69 8.27 -9.68 1.86
CA SER A 69 7.33 -9.28 2.92
C SER A 69 6.12 -8.52 2.34
N LEU A 70 6.34 -7.61 1.41
CA LEU A 70 5.24 -6.86 0.75
C LEU A 70 4.33 -7.83 -0.01
N THR A 71 4.90 -8.80 -0.70
CA THR A 71 4.14 -9.80 -1.48
C THR A 71 3.33 -10.70 -0.55
N ALA A 72 3.89 -11.10 0.59
CA ALA A 72 3.16 -11.85 1.61
C ALA A 72 1.96 -11.05 2.17
N GLU A 73 2.16 -9.76 2.48
CA GLU A 73 1.10 -8.87 2.98
C GLU A 73 -0.01 -8.63 1.94
N LEU A 74 0.36 -8.44 0.67
CA LEU A 74 -0.59 -8.29 -0.42
C LEU A 74 -1.44 -9.55 -0.63
N LEU A 75 -0.81 -10.74 -0.58
CA LEU A 75 -1.53 -12.01 -0.65
C LEU A 75 -2.48 -12.20 0.54
N HIS A 76 -2.06 -11.79 1.74
CA HIS A 76 -2.90 -11.82 2.93
C HIS A 76 -4.12 -10.90 2.77
N THR A 77 -3.88 -9.61 2.46
CA THR A 77 -4.93 -8.60 2.25
C THR A 77 -5.91 -9.02 1.14
N SER A 78 -5.40 -9.60 0.05
CA SER A 78 -6.25 -10.10 -1.04
C SER A 78 -7.21 -11.19 -0.59
N ARG A 79 -6.78 -12.12 0.28
CA ARG A 79 -7.65 -13.14 0.85
C ARG A 79 -8.70 -12.56 1.78
N GLU A 80 -8.33 -11.60 2.63
CA GLU A 80 -9.27 -10.92 3.52
C GLU A 80 -10.35 -10.15 2.74
N LEU A 81 -9.96 -9.43 1.69
CA LEU A 81 -10.91 -8.76 0.79
C LEU A 81 -11.84 -9.75 0.11
N GLY A 82 -11.32 -10.90 -0.33
CA GLY A 82 -12.14 -11.99 -0.89
C GLY A 82 -13.17 -12.50 0.12
N ALA A 83 -12.75 -12.76 1.36
CA ALA A 83 -13.64 -13.21 2.43
C ALA A 83 -14.70 -12.15 2.78
N ALA A 84 -14.32 -10.88 2.87
CA ALA A 84 -15.24 -9.76 3.12
C ALA A 84 -16.28 -9.63 2.00
N ALA A 85 -15.87 -9.76 0.74
CA ALA A 85 -16.78 -9.74 -0.40
C ALA A 85 -17.79 -10.90 -0.35
N MET A 86 -17.35 -12.11 0.01
CA MET A 86 -18.23 -13.27 0.18
C MET A 86 -19.23 -13.08 1.34
N ALA A 87 -18.77 -12.52 2.46
CA ALA A 87 -19.64 -12.21 3.60
C ALA A 87 -20.68 -11.14 3.24
N ALA A 88 -20.28 -10.11 2.51
CA ALA A 88 -21.18 -9.07 2.01
C ALA A 88 -22.21 -9.66 1.03
N ASP A 89 -21.81 -10.48 0.07
CA ASP A 89 -22.72 -11.17 -0.86
C ASP A 89 -23.74 -12.04 -0.11
N THR A 90 -23.27 -12.81 0.88
CA THR A 90 -24.15 -13.65 1.72
C THR A 90 -25.16 -12.80 2.51
N THR A 91 -24.70 -11.68 3.05
CA THR A 91 -25.54 -10.74 3.80
C THR A 91 -26.60 -10.12 2.88
N LEU A 92 -26.20 -9.65 1.70
CA LEU A 92 -27.10 -9.05 0.72
C LEU A 92 -28.15 -10.06 0.22
N LYS A 93 -27.76 -11.31 -0.03
CA LYS A 93 -28.69 -12.40 -0.37
C LYS A 93 -29.68 -12.66 0.75
N SER A 94 -29.22 -12.68 2.00
CA SER A 94 -30.08 -12.88 3.16
C SER A 94 -31.08 -11.74 3.34
N VAL A 95 -30.62 -10.49 3.20
CA VAL A 95 -31.49 -9.30 3.24
C VAL A 95 -32.50 -9.33 2.11
N GLY A 96 -32.09 -9.67 0.88
CA GLY A 96 -32.98 -9.84 -0.25
C GLY A 96 -34.06 -10.88 0.00
N ALA A 97 -33.69 -12.05 0.51
CA ALA A 97 -34.65 -13.11 0.83
C ALA A 97 -35.67 -12.69 1.91
N VAL A 98 -35.24 -11.95 2.93
CA VAL A 98 -36.15 -11.40 3.95
C VAL A 98 -37.09 -10.36 3.35
N ALA A 99 -36.57 -9.45 2.50
CA ALA A 99 -37.38 -8.46 1.82
C ALA A 99 -38.43 -9.12 0.91
N ASP A 100 -38.04 -10.13 0.14
CA ASP A 100 -38.94 -10.89 -0.73
C ASP A 100 -40.01 -11.63 0.05
N ALA A 101 -39.65 -12.26 1.18
CA ALA A 101 -40.61 -12.93 2.07
C ALA A 101 -41.64 -11.94 2.63
N LEU A 102 -41.20 -10.77 3.10
CA LEU A 102 -42.07 -9.71 3.60
C LEU A 102 -43.03 -9.20 2.52
N LEU A 103 -42.51 -8.84 1.34
CA LEU A 103 -43.31 -8.33 0.22
C LEU A 103 -44.30 -9.39 -0.31
N SER A 104 -43.88 -10.65 -0.31
CA SER A 104 -44.71 -11.79 -0.73
C SER A 104 -45.80 -12.15 0.29
N GLY A 105 -45.81 -11.52 1.47
CA GLY A 105 -46.77 -11.82 2.52
C GLY A 105 -46.49 -13.12 3.27
N GLN A 106 -45.26 -13.62 3.21
CA GLN A 106 -44.85 -14.83 3.91
C GLN A 106 -44.48 -14.51 5.37
N GLY A 107 -44.84 -15.42 6.29
CA GLY A 107 -44.66 -15.23 7.73
C GLY A 107 -45.62 -14.20 8.34
N SER A 108 -45.69 -14.16 9.68
CA SER A 108 -46.68 -13.33 10.40
C SER A 108 -46.58 -11.85 10.06
N LEU A 109 -45.37 -11.30 9.93
CA LEU A 109 -45.16 -9.89 9.56
C LEU A 109 -45.57 -9.60 8.12
N GLY A 110 -45.25 -10.48 7.17
CA GLY A 110 -45.69 -10.32 5.78
C GLY A 110 -47.21 -10.40 5.64
N LEU A 111 -47.85 -11.35 6.34
CA LEU A 111 -49.30 -11.46 6.40
C LEU A 111 -49.93 -10.20 7.01
N MET A 112 -49.39 -9.68 8.11
CA MET A 112 -49.85 -8.44 8.74
C MET A 112 -49.74 -7.22 7.82
N LEU A 113 -48.65 -7.09 7.07
CA LEU A 113 -48.44 -6.00 6.11
C LEU A 113 -49.46 -5.99 4.97
N ARG A 114 -49.99 -7.15 4.59
CA ARG A 114 -50.94 -7.29 3.47
C ARG A 114 -52.40 -7.39 3.91
N ASP A 115 -52.68 -7.64 5.18
CA ASP A 115 -54.04 -7.90 5.66
C ASP A 115 -54.79 -6.64 6.09
N SER A 116 -55.65 -6.12 5.22
CA SER A 116 -56.59 -5.03 5.53
C SER A 116 -57.69 -5.45 6.52
N THR A 117 -57.94 -6.74 6.69
CA THR A 117 -58.93 -7.29 7.64
C THR A 117 -58.47 -7.09 9.07
N MET A 118 -57.16 -7.12 9.34
CA MET A 118 -56.62 -6.90 10.67
C MET A 118 -56.95 -5.48 11.17
N TYR A 119 -56.81 -4.47 10.31
CA TYR A 119 -57.24 -3.10 10.60
C TYR A 119 -58.72 -3.06 11.03
N TRP A 120 -59.60 -3.72 10.28
CA TRP A 120 -61.02 -3.78 10.61
C TRP A 120 -61.29 -4.53 11.92
N ARG A 121 -60.59 -5.64 12.18
CA ARG A 121 -60.69 -6.39 13.44
C ARG A 121 -60.22 -5.59 14.65
N ILE A 122 -59.20 -4.75 14.51
CA ILE A 122 -58.78 -3.81 15.57
C ILE A 122 -59.88 -2.77 15.82
N VAL A 123 -60.42 -2.17 14.74
CA VAL A 123 -61.48 -1.17 14.86
C VAL A 123 -62.71 -1.76 15.54
N GLU A 124 -63.11 -2.97 15.15
CA GLU A 124 -64.24 -3.69 15.74
C GLU A 124 -63.97 -4.07 17.20
N SER A 125 -62.80 -4.64 17.51
CA SER A 125 -62.42 -4.96 18.89
C SER A 125 -62.39 -3.71 19.79
N ASN A 126 -61.91 -2.58 19.28
CA ASN A 126 -61.95 -1.31 20.01
C ASN A 126 -63.40 -0.83 20.21
N ALA A 127 -64.29 -1.02 19.24
CA ALA A 127 -65.71 -0.70 19.39
C ALA A 127 -66.38 -1.58 20.45
N GLU A 128 -66.06 -2.88 20.51
CA GLU A 128 -66.53 -3.81 21.53
C GLU A 128 -66.01 -3.45 22.92
N ILE A 129 -64.73 -3.09 23.06
CA ILE A 129 -64.15 -2.61 24.32
C ILE A 129 -64.88 -1.36 24.79
N GLN A 130 -65.15 -0.40 23.90
CA GLN A 130 -65.91 0.79 24.25
C GLN A 130 -67.34 0.47 24.66
N ALA A 131 -67.98 -0.51 24.02
CA ALA A 131 -69.31 -0.98 24.40
C ALA A 131 -69.30 -1.63 25.78
N LEU A 132 -68.31 -2.48 26.07
CA LEU A 132 -68.11 -3.09 27.37
C LEU A 132 -67.86 -2.03 28.46
N LEU A 133 -67.02 -1.04 28.20
CA LEU A 133 -66.77 0.06 29.14
C LEU A 133 -68.03 0.90 29.39
N ARG A 134 -68.87 1.11 28.37
CA ARG A 134 -70.16 1.77 28.52
C ARG A 134 -71.12 0.95 29.39
N ASP A 135 -71.23 -0.35 29.13
CA ASP A 135 -72.08 -1.25 29.93
C ASP A 135 -71.56 -1.40 31.36
N LEU A 136 -70.24 -1.47 31.56
CA LEU A 136 -69.61 -1.46 32.88
C LEU A 136 -69.95 -0.19 33.67
N ARG A 137 -69.90 0.99 33.02
CA ARG A 137 -70.29 2.27 33.64
C ARG A 137 -71.77 2.30 34.00
N ALA A 138 -72.63 1.76 33.13
CA ALA A 138 -74.08 1.73 33.36
C ALA A 138 -74.49 0.69 34.41
N ASN A 139 -73.82 -0.46 34.45
CA ASN A 139 -74.15 -1.63 35.25
C ASN A 139 -72.92 -2.18 36.03
N PRO A 140 -72.27 -1.38 36.88
CA PRO A 140 -70.98 -1.74 37.49
C PRO A 140 -71.06 -2.98 38.39
N ARG A 141 -72.20 -3.21 39.06
CA ARG A 141 -72.43 -4.39 39.91
C ARG A 141 -72.40 -5.72 39.17
N LYS A 142 -72.67 -5.74 37.85
CA LYS A 142 -72.66 -6.98 37.05
C LYS A 142 -71.23 -7.51 36.84
N TYR A 143 -70.23 -6.62 36.91
CA TYR A 143 -68.85 -6.93 36.55
C TYR A 143 -67.85 -6.66 37.68
N ILE A 144 -68.22 -5.89 38.70
CA ILE A 144 -67.39 -5.59 39.87
C ILE A 144 -68.14 -6.00 41.14
N ASN A 145 -67.71 -7.10 41.74
CA ASN A 145 -68.19 -7.56 43.05
C ASN A 145 -67.28 -7.03 44.15
N LEU A 146 -67.60 -5.85 44.69
CA LEU A 146 -66.91 -5.31 45.86
C LEU A 146 -67.41 -6.05 47.10
N ARG A 147 -66.56 -6.90 47.67
CA ARG A 147 -66.75 -7.42 49.03
C ARG A 147 -66.15 -6.41 50.00
N VAL A 148 -67.00 -5.78 50.80
CA VAL A 148 -66.57 -4.90 51.89
C VAL A 148 -66.48 -5.78 53.14
N PHE A 149 -65.28 -5.82 53.74
CA PHE A 149 -65.02 -6.53 54.99
C PHE A 149 -65.55 -5.75 56.18
#